data_AF-A0A7K3YGX2-F1
#
_entry.id   AF-A0A7K3YGX2-F1
#
_cell.length_a   1.000
_cell.length_b   1.000
_cell.length_c   1.000
_cell.angle_alpha   90.00
_cell.angle_beta   90.00
_cell.angle_gamma   90.00
#
_symmetry.space_group_name_H-M   'P 1'
#
loop_
_entity.id
_entity.type
_entity.pdbx_description
1 polymer ?
#
loop_
_entity_poly.entity_id
_entity_poly.type
_entity_poly.pdbx_seq_one_letter_code
_entity_poly.pdbx_strand_id
1 'polypeptide(L)'
;MTSALSRQFYNTVPPEVARGILEGDRLRIHAAKVSVILEADGTTGFAIDAPNRDGRPAEWEKMTRKICRILKHEVDRLQPETKHLLAALAQITPAEPFFLFRIETWLSMQDDGGSWWEVPAVLSLVAISLPDVVAAAKRTKKKVLKEVCKL
;
A
#
# COMPACT_ATOMS: atom_id res chain seq x y z
N MET A 1 31.88 -2.47 8.51
CA MET A 1 31.32 -3.04 9.76
C MET A 1 29.82 -2.76 9.75
N THR A 2 28.97 -3.79 9.75
CA THR A 2 27.52 -3.61 9.86
C THR A 2 27.20 -3.05 11.24
N SER A 3 26.44 -1.95 11.30
CA SER A 3 26.06 -1.32 12.56
C SER A 3 25.32 -2.31 13.47
N ALA A 4 25.41 -2.12 14.79
CA ALA A 4 24.68 -2.96 15.75
C ALA A 4 23.16 -3.00 15.46
N LEU A 5 22.61 -1.88 14.94
CA LEU A 5 21.22 -1.75 14.51
C LEU A 5 20.91 -2.60 13.26
N SER A 6 21.82 -2.62 12.29
CA SER A 6 21.68 -3.45 11.09
C SER A 6 21.64 -4.94 11.46
N ARG A 7 22.49 -5.38 12.40
CA ARG A 7 22.46 -6.77 12.92
C ARG A 7 21.15 -7.10 13.64
N GLN A 8 20.60 -6.14 14.39
CA GLN A 8 19.35 -6.32 15.11
C GLN A 8 18.16 -6.49 14.15
N PHE A 9 18.15 -5.73 13.04
CA PHE A 9 17.18 -5.89 11.95
C PHE A 9 17.24 -7.30 11.35
N TYR A 10 18.42 -7.80 10.95
CA TYR A 10 18.57 -9.12 10.34
C TYR A 10 18.20 -10.29 11.28
N ASN A 11 18.34 -10.10 12.59
CA ASN A 11 17.92 -11.11 13.58
C ASN A 11 16.41 -11.18 13.78
N THR A 12 15.66 -10.17 13.32
CA THR A 12 14.20 -10.10 13.48
C THR A 12 13.42 -10.51 12.24
N VAL A 13 14.10 -10.73 11.11
CA VAL A 13 13.50 -11.19 9.86
C VAL A 13 13.87 -12.65 9.56
N PRO A 14 13.02 -13.42 8.86
CA PRO A 14 13.37 -14.79 8.47
C PRO A 14 14.69 -14.88 7.69
N PRO A 15 15.49 -15.96 7.84
CA PRO A 15 16.82 -16.06 7.22
C PRO A 15 16.82 -15.93 5.69
N GLU A 16 15.81 -16.46 5.00
CA GLU A 16 15.64 -16.32 3.56
C GLU A 16 15.40 -14.86 3.13
N VAL A 17 14.70 -14.10 3.99
CA VAL A 17 14.43 -12.67 3.79
C VAL A 17 15.70 -11.86 4.05
N ALA A 18 16.44 -12.18 5.13
CA ALA A 18 17.73 -11.55 5.42
C ALA A 18 18.73 -11.77 4.28
N ARG A 19 18.80 -12.99 3.74
CA ARG A 19 19.66 -13.35 2.61
C ARG A 19 19.28 -12.59 1.35
N GLY A 20 18.00 -12.57 0.96
CA GLY A 20 17.56 -11.81 -0.22
C GLY A 20 17.90 -10.31 -0.11
N ILE A 21 17.68 -9.70 1.06
CA ILE A 21 18.04 -8.29 1.29
C ILE A 21 19.56 -8.05 1.15
N LEU A 22 20.39 -8.97 1.64
CA LEU A 22 21.85 -8.89 1.51
C LEU A 22 22.33 -9.13 0.07
N GLU A 23 21.58 -9.90 -0.71
CA GLU A 23 21.83 -10.19 -2.12
C GLU A 23 21.25 -9.11 -3.06
N GLY A 24 20.65 -8.05 -2.51
CA GLY A 24 20.11 -6.91 -3.25
C GLY A 24 18.66 -7.05 -3.69
N ASP A 25 17.97 -8.13 -3.29
CA ASP A 25 16.55 -8.31 -3.57
C ASP A 25 15.69 -7.30 -2.80
N ARG A 26 14.64 -6.85 -3.48
CA ARG A 26 13.65 -5.93 -2.91
C ARG A 26 12.68 -6.73 -2.05
N LEU A 27 12.60 -6.42 -0.76
CA LEU A 27 11.61 -7.00 0.12
C LEU A 27 10.32 -6.18 0.11
N ARG A 28 9.19 -6.80 -0.24
CA ARG A 28 7.87 -6.18 -0.09
C ARG A 28 7.44 -6.18 1.38
N ILE A 29 7.42 -5.01 2.00
CA ILE A 29 7.06 -4.86 3.43
C ILE A 29 5.56 -4.71 3.60
N HIS A 30 4.97 -3.67 3.01
CA HIS A 30 3.55 -3.35 3.15
C HIS A 30 2.84 -3.39 1.80
N ALA A 31 1.55 -3.71 1.85
CA ALA A 31 0.65 -3.52 0.74
C ALA A 31 -0.72 -3.08 1.27
N ALA A 32 -1.39 -2.16 0.57
CA ALA A 32 -2.75 -1.78 0.88
C ALA A 32 -3.51 -1.58 -0.43
N LYS A 33 -4.59 -2.33 -0.62
CA LYS A 33 -5.46 -2.34 -1.80
C LYS A 33 -6.70 -1.51 -1.49
N VAL A 34 -7.08 -0.62 -2.40
CA VAL A 34 -8.37 0.06 -2.41
C VAL A 34 -9.24 -0.57 -3.48
N SER A 35 -10.45 -0.94 -3.08
CA SER A 35 -11.50 -1.43 -3.97
C SER A 35 -12.80 -0.68 -3.71
N VAL A 36 -13.67 -0.60 -4.71
CA VAL A 36 -15.06 -0.19 -4.52
C VAL A 36 -15.88 -1.45 -4.27
N ILE A 37 -16.74 -1.42 -3.26
CA ILE A 37 -17.61 -2.54 -2.90
C ILE A 37 -19.07 -2.10 -2.96
N LEU A 38 -19.92 -3.06 -3.32
CA LEU A 38 -21.37 -2.95 -3.17
C LEU A 38 -21.75 -3.69 -1.89
N GLU A 39 -22.31 -2.98 -0.93
CA GLU A 39 -22.79 -3.52 0.33
C GLU A 39 -24.13 -4.22 0.15
N ALA A 40 -24.51 -5.08 1.11
CA ALA A 40 -25.75 -5.85 1.05
C ALA A 40 -27.03 -4.98 1.01
N ASP A 41 -26.95 -3.75 1.51
CA ASP A 41 -28.04 -2.76 1.47
C ASP A 41 -28.12 -1.98 0.14
N GLY A 42 -27.26 -2.32 -0.83
CA GLY A 42 -27.18 -1.66 -2.12
C GLY A 42 -26.36 -0.37 -2.12
N THR A 43 -25.76 0.02 -1.00
CA THR A 43 -24.88 1.18 -0.94
C THR A 43 -23.47 0.85 -1.45
N THR A 44 -22.77 1.86 -1.96
CA THR A 44 -21.40 1.70 -2.44
C THR A 44 -20.41 2.28 -1.43
N GLY A 45 -19.37 1.51 -1.11
CA GLY A 45 -18.29 1.90 -0.22
C GLY A 45 -16.89 1.68 -0.82
N PHE A 46 -15.87 2.12 -0.07
CA PHE A 46 -14.47 1.78 -0.36
C PHE A 46 -13.98 0.74 0.65
N ALA A 47 -13.50 -0.40 0.16
CA ALA A 47 -12.75 -1.37 0.95
C ALA A 47 -11.25 -1.04 0.91
N ILE A 48 -10.59 -1.12 2.07
CA ILE A 48 -9.13 -0.98 2.18
C ILE A 48 -8.57 -2.25 2.82
N ASP A 49 -7.97 -3.09 1.99
CA ASP A 49 -7.44 -4.38 2.38
C ASP A 49 -5.91 -4.31 2.51
N ALA A 50 -5.38 -4.73 3.66
CA ALA A 50 -3.94 -4.93 3.85
C ALA A 50 -3.69 -6.43 4.13
N PRO A 51 -2.57 -7.02 3.65
CA PRO A 51 -2.28 -8.42 3.86
C PRO A 51 -2.13 -8.75 5.34
N ASN A 52 -2.41 -10.02 5.68
CA ASN A 52 -2.62 -10.47 7.04
C ASN A 52 -1.42 -10.27 7.98
N ARG A 53 -1.78 -10.20 9.26
CA ARG A 53 -0.98 -9.87 10.45
C ARG A 53 0.19 -10.83 10.74
N ASP A 54 0.11 -12.08 10.31
CA ASP A 54 0.81 -13.17 11.00
C ASP A 54 2.33 -13.03 10.98
N GLY A 55 2.91 -13.00 12.18
CA GLY A 55 4.36 -12.94 12.41
C GLY A 55 5.02 -11.56 12.28
N ARG A 56 4.27 -10.47 12.04
CA ARG A 56 4.86 -9.13 11.81
C ARG A 56 5.15 -8.36 13.12
N PRO A 57 6.25 -7.58 13.20
CA PRO A 57 6.52 -6.68 14.32
C PRO A 57 5.43 -5.64 14.55
N ALA A 58 5.23 -5.22 15.81
CA ALA A 58 4.21 -4.24 16.19
C ALA A 58 4.39 -2.87 15.50
N GLU A 59 5.64 -2.48 15.21
CA GLU A 59 5.95 -1.25 14.49
C GLU A 59 5.45 -1.28 13.05
N TRP A 60 5.58 -2.43 12.38
CA TRP A 60 5.10 -2.62 11.02
C TRP A 60 3.57 -2.58 10.98
N GLU A 61 2.90 -3.13 11.99
CA GLU A 61 1.45 -3.04 12.12
C GLU A 61 0.99 -1.58 12.30
N LYS A 62 1.68 -0.81 13.16
CA LYS A 62 1.42 0.62 13.35
C LYS A 62 1.59 1.39 12.03
N MET A 63 2.60 1.03 11.23
CA MET A 63 2.81 1.59 9.89
C MET A 63 1.70 1.19 8.92
N THR A 64 1.32 -0.09 8.84
CA THR A 64 0.20 -0.56 8.00
C THR A 64 -1.08 0.21 8.32
N ARG A 65 -1.44 0.40 9.59
CA ARG A 65 -2.60 1.21 9.99
C ARG A 65 -2.48 2.68 9.58
N LYS A 66 -1.26 3.23 9.57
CA LYS A 66 -1.01 4.60 9.11
C LYS A 66 -1.18 4.70 7.60
N ILE A 67 -0.68 3.72 6.85
CA ILE A 67 -0.89 3.58 5.41
C ILE A 67 -2.39 3.51 5.12
N CYS A 68 -3.15 2.60 5.75
CA CYS A 68 -4.60 2.49 5.53
C CYS A 68 -5.34 3.80 5.82
N ARG A 69 -4.96 4.56 6.86
CA ARG A 69 -5.53 5.89 7.14
C ARG A 69 -5.22 6.92 6.05
N ILE A 70 -4.01 6.89 5.48
CA ILE A 70 -3.65 7.74 4.34
C ILE A 70 -4.53 7.38 3.13
N LEU A 71 -4.67 6.09 2.80
CA LEU A 71 -5.51 5.64 1.70
C LEU A 71 -6.96 6.10 1.92
N LYS A 72 -7.52 5.87 3.12
CA LYS A 72 -8.87 6.31 3.48
C LYS A 72 -9.06 7.80 3.25
N HIS A 73 -8.15 8.63 3.77
CA HIS A 73 -8.23 10.07 3.61
C HIS A 73 -8.18 10.51 2.14
N GLU A 74 -7.38 9.84 1.30
CA GLU A 74 -7.28 10.19 -0.12
C GLU A 74 -8.51 9.75 -0.92
N VAL A 75 -9.12 8.60 -0.62
CA VAL A 75 -10.37 8.16 -1.28
C VAL A 75 -11.59 8.96 -0.82
N ASP A 76 -11.64 9.33 0.46
CA ASP A 76 -12.70 10.19 1.02
C ASP A 76 -12.70 11.58 0.36
N ARG A 77 -11.56 12.03 -0.16
CA ARG A 77 -11.38 13.32 -0.86
C ARG A 77 -11.64 13.27 -2.36
N LEU A 78 -11.97 12.12 -2.93
CA LEU A 78 -12.36 12.05 -4.34
C LEU A 78 -13.58 12.92 -4.59
N GLN A 79 -13.61 13.50 -5.79
CA GLN A 79 -14.70 14.34 -6.27
C GLN A 79 -16.03 13.57 -6.27
N PRO A 80 -17.16 14.23 -5.94
CA PRO A 80 -18.47 13.60 -5.95
C PRO A 80 -18.82 12.90 -7.28
N GLU A 81 -18.43 13.48 -8.40
CA GLU A 81 -18.67 12.96 -9.75
C GLU A 81 -17.89 11.67 -9.99
N THR A 82 -16.62 11.63 -9.56
CA THR A 82 -15.79 10.42 -9.62
C THR A 82 -16.40 9.31 -8.75
N LYS A 83 -16.88 9.63 -7.54
CA LYS A 83 -17.53 8.67 -6.66
C LYS A 83 -18.83 8.13 -7.25
N HIS A 84 -19.64 8.98 -7.90
CA HIS A 84 -20.86 8.55 -8.59
C HIS A 84 -20.56 7.57 -9.74
N LEU A 85 -19.57 7.87 -10.58
CA LEU A 85 -19.16 6.97 -11.65
C LEU A 85 -18.67 5.63 -11.10
N LEU A 86 -17.85 5.65 -10.05
CA LEU A 86 -17.36 4.44 -9.40
C LEU A 86 -18.48 3.60 -8.78
N ALA A 87 -19.49 4.24 -8.20
CA ALA A 87 -20.68 3.56 -7.70
C ALA A 87 -21.49 2.90 -8.82
N ALA A 88 -21.72 3.61 -9.93
CA ALA A 88 -22.39 3.05 -11.09
C ALA A 88 -21.62 1.84 -11.66
N LEU A 89 -20.29 1.93 -11.76
CA LEU A 89 -19.44 0.82 -12.20
C LEU A 89 -19.54 -0.39 -11.26
N ALA A 90 -19.54 -0.17 -9.94
CA ALA A 90 -19.68 -1.24 -8.96
C ALA A 90 -21.03 -1.97 -9.06
N GLN A 91 -22.10 -1.28 -9.46
CA GLN A 91 -23.43 -1.90 -9.64
C GLN A 91 -23.54 -2.77 -10.89
N ILE A 92 -22.80 -2.44 -11.96
CA ILE A 92 -22.87 -3.17 -13.24
C ILE A 92 -21.79 -4.24 -13.39
N THR A 93 -20.79 -4.26 -12.50
CA THR A 93 -19.70 -5.25 -12.53
C THR A 93 -20.05 -6.41 -11.61
N PRO A 94 -20.06 -7.67 -12.08
CA PRO A 94 -20.49 -8.80 -11.26
C PRO A 94 -19.52 -9.10 -10.10
N ALA A 95 -20.08 -9.18 -8.89
CA ALA A 95 -19.67 -9.93 -7.70
C ALA A 95 -18.24 -9.84 -7.12
N GLU A 96 -17.32 -9.04 -7.68
CA GLU A 96 -16.01 -8.79 -7.08
C GLU A 96 -15.81 -7.33 -6.65
N PRO A 97 -15.14 -7.08 -5.51
CA PRO A 97 -14.66 -5.74 -5.17
C PRO A 97 -13.89 -5.13 -6.35
N PHE A 98 -14.43 -4.04 -6.90
CA PHE A 98 -13.89 -3.36 -8.06
C PHE A 98 -12.56 -2.69 -7.70
N PHE A 99 -11.46 -3.30 -8.12
CA PHE A 99 -10.12 -2.82 -7.79
C PHE A 99 -9.84 -1.44 -8.39
N LEU A 100 -9.39 -0.49 -7.55
CA LEU A 100 -8.95 0.82 -7.99
C LEU A 100 -7.44 0.91 -8.05
N PHE A 101 -6.79 0.86 -6.89
CA PHE A 101 -5.34 0.95 -6.82
C PHE A 101 -4.79 0.26 -5.58
N ARG A 102 -3.53 -0.15 -5.65
CA ARG A 102 -2.77 -0.75 -4.55
C ARG A 102 -1.49 0.03 -4.36
N ILE A 103 -1.21 0.38 -3.12
CA ILE A 103 0.10 0.90 -2.71
C ILE A 103 0.90 -0.25 -2.14
N GLU A 104 2.16 -0.34 -2.53
CA GLU A 104 3.12 -1.27 -1.95
C GLU A 104 4.33 -0.49 -1.45
N THR A 105 5.07 -1.07 -0.52
CA THR A 105 6.32 -0.52 -0.04
C THR A 105 7.39 -1.60 -0.13
N TRP A 106 8.46 -1.29 -0.82
CA TRP A 106 9.57 -2.19 -1.04
C TRP A 106 10.82 -1.61 -0.40
N LEU A 107 11.57 -2.45 0.30
CA LEU A 107 12.82 -2.11 0.96
C LEU A 107 13.95 -2.89 0.30
N SER A 108 14.99 -2.19 -0.12
CA SER A 108 16.25 -2.79 -0.56
C SER A 108 17.41 -2.17 0.21
N MET A 109 18.50 -2.91 0.35
CA MET A 109 19.76 -2.39 0.88
C MET A 109 20.67 -2.04 -0.30
N GLN A 110 21.32 -0.88 -0.23
CA GLN A 110 22.38 -0.50 -1.16
C GLN A 110 23.73 -1.05 -0.65
N ASP A 111 24.68 -1.19 -1.57
CA ASP A 111 26.03 -1.68 -1.27
C ASP A 111 26.78 -0.80 -0.24
N ASP A 112 26.37 0.46 -0.09
CA ASP A 112 26.89 1.41 0.90
C ASP A 112 26.33 1.19 2.33
N GLY A 113 25.42 0.23 2.50
CA GLY A 113 24.74 -0.06 3.76
C GLY A 113 23.52 0.83 4.03
N GLY A 114 23.13 1.70 3.09
CA GLY A 114 21.93 2.50 3.14
C GLY A 114 20.66 1.71 2.80
N SER A 115 19.54 2.08 3.44
CA SER A 115 18.23 1.54 3.10
C SER A 115 17.53 2.41 2.05
N TRP A 116 17.00 1.77 1.02
CA TRP A 116 16.27 2.43 -0.07
C TRP A 116 14.81 1.95 -0.08
N TRP A 117 13.89 2.91 0.02
CA TRP A 117 12.45 2.65 0.00
C TRP A 117 11.84 3.01 -1.35
N GLU A 118 11.09 2.07 -1.92
CA GLU A 118 10.26 2.31 -3.09
C GLU A 118 8.79 2.14 -2.76
N VAL A 119 7.96 3.05 -3.29
CA VAL A 119 6.51 3.02 -3.09
C VAL A 119 5.80 3.07 -4.44
N PRO A 120 5.58 1.93 -5.11
CA PRO A 120 4.77 1.90 -6.33
C PRO A 120 3.29 2.03 -6.00
N ALA A 121 2.55 2.63 -6.94
CA ALA A 121 1.10 2.64 -6.96
C ALA A 121 0.66 1.86 -8.21
N VAL A 122 0.01 0.72 -8.02
CA VAL A 122 -0.55 -0.11 -9.08
C VAL A 122 -2.00 0.30 -9.25
N LEU A 123 -2.44 0.69 -10.45
CA LEU A 123 -3.81 1.09 -10.72
C LEU A 123 -4.49 0.08 -11.67
N SER A 124 -5.80 -0.09 -11.54
CA SER A 124 -6.60 -0.77 -12.56
C SER A 124 -6.70 0.04 -13.84
N LEU A 125 -7.06 -0.61 -14.95
CA LEU A 125 -7.27 0.05 -16.25
C LEU A 125 -8.36 1.12 -16.19
N VAL A 126 -9.39 0.92 -15.37
CA VAL A 126 -10.42 1.93 -15.18
C VAL A 126 -9.88 3.07 -14.32
N ALA A 127 -9.19 2.77 -13.22
CA ALA A 127 -8.64 3.79 -12.34
C ALA A 127 -7.61 4.71 -13.01
N ILE A 128 -6.79 4.19 -13.93
CA ILE A 128 -5.83 5.04 -14.68
C ILE A 128 -6.53 6.01 -15.63
N SER A 129 -7.75 5.70 -16.05
CA SER A 129 -8.58 6.55 -16.89
C SER A 129 -9.33 7.64 -16.10
N LEU A 130 -9.25 7.62 -14.77
CA LEU A 130 -9.90 8.59 -13.88
C LEU A 130 -8.86 9.54 -13.27
N PRO A 131 -8.72 10.79 -13.76
CA PRO A 131 -7.66 11.70 -13.33
C PRO A 131 -7.62 11.94 -11.81
N ASP A 132 -8.78 11.99 -11.17
CA ASP A 132 -8.88 12.20 -9.73
C ASP A 132 -8.36 10.99 -8.93
N VAL A 133 -8.63 9.77 -9.39
CA VAL A 133 -8.08 8.54 -8.79
C VAL A 133 -6.57 8.47 -8.99
N VAL A 134 -6.07 8.82 -10.18
CA VAL A 134 -4.63 8.91 -10.45
C VAL A 134 -3.97 9.94 -9.52
N ALA A 135 -4.60 11.10 -9.31
CA ALA A 135 -4.09 12.12 -8.42
C ALA A 135 -4.09 11.65 -6.95
N ALA A 136 -5.14 10.97 -6.50
CA ALA A 136 -5.22 10.36 -5.18
C ALA A 136 -4.11 9.31 -4.98
N ALA A 137 -3.88 8.42 -5.96
CA ALA A 137 -2.81 7.43 -5.91
C ALA A 137 -1.41 8.09 -5.83
N LYS A 138 -1.16 9.14 -6.62
CA LYS A 138 0.10 9.90 -6.57
C LYS A 138 0.31 10.59 -5.22
N ARG A 139 -0.72 11.21 -4.65
CA ARG A 139 -0.64 11.83 -3.30
C ARG A 139 -0.40 10.79 -2.23
N THR A 140 -1.08 9.65 -2.32
CA THR A 140 -0.90 8.51 -1.41
C THR A 140 0.52 8.00 -1.46
N LYS A 141 1.07 7.71 -2.65
CA LYS A 141 2.47 7.31 -2.86
C LYS A 141 3.45 8.25 -2.16
N LYS A 142 3.31 9.56 -2.36
CA LYS A 142 4.20 10.56 -1.74
C LYS A 142 4.08 10.56 -0.21
N LYS A 143 2.87 10.49 0.33
CA LYS A 143 2.64 10.45 1.78
C LYS A 143 3.18 9.18 2.42
N VAL A 144 2.94 8.02 1.78
CA VAL A 144 3.44 6.73 2.27
C VAL A 144 4.97 6.68 2.25
N LEU A 145 5.60 7.15 1.16
CA LEU A 145 7.07 7.25 1.09
C LEU A 145 7.64 8.06 2.26
N LYS A 146 7.04 9.23 2.55
CA LYS A 146 7.44 10.06 3.68
C LYS A 146 7.29 9.34 5.03
N GLU A 147 6.32 8.45 5.18
CA GLU A 147 6.13 7.73 6.44
C GLU A 147 7.06 6.52 6.59
N VAL A 148 7.28 5.74 5.53
CA VAL A 148 8.19 4.58 5.61
C VAL A 148 9.65 4.98 5.76
N CYS A 149 10.08 6.13 5.21
CA CYS A 149 11.43 6.65 5.43
C CYS A 149 11.69 7.18 6.84
N LYS A 150 10.71 7.13 7.76
CA LYS A 150 10.90 7.46 9.20
C LYS A 150 11.11 6.23 10.07
N LEU A 151 10.99 5.03 9.50
CA LEU A 151 11.38 3.77 10.12
C LEU A 151 12.90 3.64 10.04
#